data_AF-A0A0R2NPA5-F1
#
_entry.id   AF-A0A0R2NPA5-F1
#
_cell.length_a   1.000
_cell.length_b   1.000
_cell.length_c   1.000
_cell.angle_alpha   90.00
_cell.angle_beta   90.00
_cell.angle_gamma   90.00
#
_symmetry.space_group_name_H-M   'P 1'
#
loop_
_entity.id
_entity.type
_entity.pdbx_description
1 polymer ?
#
loop_
_entity_poly.entity_id
_entity_poly.type
_entity_poly.pdbx_seq_one_letter_code
_entity_poly.pdbx_strand_id
1 'polypeptide(L)'
;MLIMIGHVTQINVVLNQGILTDFHGRHFKFALSAAPPTGPVKLGEELCFTPQLTTAGLIATNLSQRHHDGTKVVIPVPVDADAPRFVRIGEVVINLAQIQYYEMTTTQSEIRNGYESCARHLLIQMKGGRQFTFYNWDGINIDDVMHKLAMLHTTNQRIDLEHRA
;
A
#
# COMPACT_ATOMS: atom_id res chain seq x y z
N MET A 1 15.74 3.02 12.97
CA MET A 1 14.69 4.06 13.09
C MET A 1 13.54 3.64 12.19
N LEU A 2 12.38 3.37 12.78
CA LEU A 2 11.25 2.75 12.11
C LEU A 2 10.58 3.73 11.13
N ILE A 3 10.52 3.39 9.84
CA ILE A 3 9.84 4.19 8.81
C ILE A 3 8.55 3.47 8.43
N MET A 4 7.42 4.10 8.74
CA MET A 4 6.08 3.70 8.32
C MET A 4 5.64 4.50 7.11
N ILE A 5 4.64 3.99 6.42
CA ILE A 5 3.93 4.60 5.31
C ILE A 5 2.45 4.66 5.66
N GLY A 6 1.81 5.77 5.33
CA GLY A 6 0.37 5.95 5.50
C GLY A 6 -0.18 6.95 4.49
N HIS A 7 -1.51 6.95 4.35
CA HIS A 7 -2.22 7.86 3.46
C HIS A 7 -2.97 8.92 4.27
N VAL A 8 -3.01 10.15 3.76
CA VAL A 8 -3.69 11.26 4.42
C VAL A 8 -5.19 11.09 4.28
N THR A 9 -5.90 10.83 5.38
CA THR A 9 -7.35 10.61 5.38
C THR A 9 -8.14 11.83 5.83
N GLN A 10 -7.51 12.73 6.59
CA GLN A 10 -8.14 13.96 7.05
C GLN A 10 -7.13 15.12 7.08
N ILE A 11 -7.63 16.31 6.77
CA ILE A 11 -6.89 17.56 6.82
C ILE A 11 -7.76 18.59 7.54
N ASN A 12 -7.22 19.20 8.58
CA ASN A 12 -7.80 20.33 9.28
C ASN A 12 -6.83 21.51 9.22
N VAL A 13 -7.05 22.39 8.25
CA VAL A 13 -6.19 23.57 8.02
C VAL A 13 -6.27 24.56 9.18
N VAL A 14 -7.45 24.71 9.80
CA VAL A 14 -7.66 25.63 10.93
C VAL A 14 -6.81 25.25 12.13
N LEU A 15 -6.65 23.94 12.39
CA LEU A 15 -5.84 23.42 13.49
C LEU A 15 -4.39 23.11 13.08
N ASN A 16 -3.99 23.39 11.84
CA ASN A 16 -2.70 22.99 11.27
C ASN A 16 -2.41 21.49 11.46
N GLN A 17 -3.42 20.63 11.29
CA GLN A 17 -3.34 19.20 11.58
C GLN A 17 -3.81 18.33 10.42
N GLY A 18 -3.22 17.15 10.30
CA GLY A 18 -3.69 16.08 9.42
C GLY A 18 -3.67 14.74 10.14
N ILE A 19 -4.37 13.76 9.53
CA ILE A 19 -4.37 12.36 9.95
C ILE A 19 -3.78 11.51 8.84
N LEU A 20 -2.72 10.78 9.17
CA LEU A 20 -2.23 9.66 8.38
C LEU A 20 -2.89 8.38 8.88
N THR A 21 -3.43 7.59 7.98
CA THR A 21 -3.91 6.25 8.28
C THR A 21 -2.96 5.24 7.68
N ASP A 22 -2.42 4.36 8.51
CA ASP A 22 -1.61 3.25 8.01
C ASP A 22 -2.49 2.16 7.39
N PHE A 23 -1.86 1.15 6.80
CA PHE A 23 -2.58 0.03 6.16
C PHE A 23 -3.42 -0.81 7.12
N HIS A 24 -3.20 -0.70 8.44
CA HIS A 24 -3.97 -1.41 9.47
C HIS A 24 -5.15 -0.57 9.98
N GLY A 25 -5.38 0.61 9.40
CA GLY A 25 -6.43 1.53 9.82
C GLY A 25 -6.09 2.33 11.08
N ARG A 26 -4.82 2.32 11.54
CA ARG A 26 -4.40 3.11 12.69
C ARG A 26 -4.18 4.56 12.27
N HIS A 27 -4.62 5.48 13.12
CA HIS A 27 -4.56 6.91 12.85
C HIS A 27 -3.39 7.56 13.58
N PHE A 28 -2.61 8.34 12.84
CA PHE A 28 -1.45 9.08 13.32
C PHE A 28 -1.68 10.57 13.04
N LYS A 29 -1.69 11.38 14.10
CA LYS A 29 -1.78 12.83 13.96
C LYS A 29 -0.45 13.41 13.51
N PHE A 30 -0.50 14.41 12.63
CA PHE A 30 0.68 15.19 12.28
C PHE A 30 0.36 16.67 12.09
N ALA A 31 1.36 17.52 12.19
CA ALA A 31 1.24 18.94 11.89
C ALA A 31 1.42 19.16 10.38
N LEU A 32 0.53 19.91 9.71
CA LEU A 32 0.66 20.18 8.27
C LEU A 32 1.96 20.92 7.95
N SER A 33 2.41 21.78 8.87
CA SER A 33 3.70 22.47 8.77
C SER A 33 4.94 21.55 8.83
N ALA A 34 4.78 20.30 9.26
CA ALA A 34 5.85 19.30 9.28
C ALA A 34 5.87 18.45 7.99
N ALA A 35 4.90 18.65 7.08
CA ALA A 35 4.85 17.93 5.82
C ALA A 35 5.91 18.45 4.82
N PRO A 36 6.30 17.64 3.82
CA PRO A 36 7.32 18.01 2.83
C PRO A 36 6.95 19.29 2.05
N PRO A 37 7.94 20.11 1.66
CA PRO A 37 7.70 21.47 1.11
C PRO A 37 7.27 21.48 -0.37
N THR A 38 7.02 20.33 -0.97
CA THR A 38 6.71 20.18 -2.41
C THR A 38 5.29 20.57 -2.79
N GLY A 39 4.46 21.01 -1.83
CA GLY A 39 3.13 21.54 -2.09
C GLY A 39 2.19 21.43 -0.88
N PRO A 40 0.93 21.87 -1.01
CA PRO A 40 -0.08 21.63 0.01
C PRO A 40 -0.39 20.13 0.10
N VAL A 41 -0.46 19.60 1.32
CA VAL A 41 -0.83 18.21 1.58
C VAL A 41 -2.22 17.92 1.01
N LYS A 42 -2.39 16.78 0.33
CA LYS A 42 -3.65 16.37 -0.29
C LYS A 42 -4.24 15.15 0.40
N LEU A 43 -5.57 15.02 0.36
CA LEU A 43 -6.23 13.77 0.76
C LEU A 43 -5.81 12.64 -0.18
N GLY A 44 -5.58 11.46 0.40
CA GLY A 44 -5.07 10.29 -0.30
C GLY A 44 -3.57 10.35 -0.61
N GLU A 45 -2.87 11.43 -0.27
CA GLU A 45 -1.42 11.52 -0.42
C GLU A 45 -0.72 10.54 0.50
N GLU A 46 0.31 9.89 -0.01
CA GLU A 46 1.07 8.89 0.72
C GLU A 46 2.35 9.51 1.28
N LEU A 47 2.59 9.34 2.57
CA LEU A 47 3.74 9.90 3.27
C LEU A 47 4.46 8.83 4.10
N CYS A 48 5.78 8.84 4.03
CA CYS A 48 6.63 8.14 4.97
C CYS A 48 6.73 8.94 6.27
N PHE A 49 6.70 8.26 7.42
CA PHE A 49 6.80 8.89 8.73
C PHE A 49 7.45 7.96 9.78
N THR A 50 7.92 8.53 10.87
CA THR A 50 8.29 7.81 12.09
C THR A 50 7.12 7.85 13.06
N PRO A 51 6.58 6.70 13.50
CA PRO A 51 5.52 6.67 14.49
C PRO A 51 6.07 7.02 15.87
N GLN A 52 5.31 7.78 16.65
CA GLN A 52 5.59 8.01 18.07
C GLN A 52 4.30 7.89 18.88
N LEU A 53 4.38 7.23 20.03
CA LEU A 53 3.29 7.17 21.00
C LEU A 53 3.46 8.32 22.00
N THR A 54 2.42 9.14 22.14
CA THR A 54 2.38 10.25 23.10
C THR A 54 1.18 10.09 24.04
N THR A 55 1.11 10.94 25.06
CA THR A 55 -0.07 11.04 25.95
C THR A 55 -1.35 11.43 25.20
N ALA A 56 -1.26 12.06 24.03
CA ALA A 56 -2.38 12.44 23.18
C ALA A 56 -2.73 11.39 22.10
N GLY A 57 -2.03 10.24 22.11
CA GLY A 57 -2.17 9.16 21.14
C GLY A 57 -0.99 9.03 20.18
N LEU A 58 -1.23 8.33 19.07
CA LEU A 58 -0.24 8.10 18.03
C LEU A 58 -0.04 9.35 17.17
N ILE A 59 1.22 9.72 16.95
CA ILE A 59 1.63 10.82 16.08
C ILE A 59 2.62 10.34 15.03
N ALA A 60 2.68 11.07 13.92
CA ALA A 60 3.63 10.89 12.83
C ALA A 60 4.62 12.06 12.80
N THR A 61 5.92 11.75 12.81
CA THR A 61 7.01 12.72 12.74
C THR A 61 7.96 12.39 11.59
N ASN A 62 8.90 13.29 11.27
CA ASN A 62 9.87 13.12 10.17
C ASN A 62 9.21 12.73 8.84
N LEU A 63 8.17 13.49 8.47
CA LEU A 63 7.40 13.24 7.27
C LEU A 63 8.28 13.43 6.03
N SER A 64 8.22 12.48 5.12
CA SER A 64 8.88 12.58 3.83
C SER A 64 7.99 12.03 2.73
N GLN A 65 8.03 12.66 1.57
CA GLN A 65 7.54 12.04 0.35
C GLN A 65 8.62 11.05 -0.08
N ARG A 66 8.38 9.77 0.19
CA ARG A 66 8.95 8.73 -0.64
C ARG A 66 7.78 8.11 -1.36
N HIS A 67 7.82 8.17 -2.68
CA HIS A 67 6.91 7.34 -3.46
C HIS A 67 7.21 5.91 -3.08
N HIS A 68 6.18 5.26 -2.56
CA HIS A 68 6.11 3.84 -2.53
C HIS A 68 6.31 3.35 -3.98
N ASP A 69 7.36 2.54 -4.23
CA ASP A 69 7.72 2.09 -5.59
C ASP A 69 6.61 1.24 -6.22
N GLY A 70 5.53 0.95 -5.46
CA GLY A 70 4.12 1.04 -5.83
C GLY A 70 3.73 0.59 -7.22
N THR A 71 4.48 -0.37 -7.75
CA THR A 71 4.44 -0.70 -9.16
C THR A 71 3.14 -1.44 -9.35
N LYS A 72 2.15 -0.74 -9.89
CA LYS A 72 0.86 -1.30 -10.23
C LYS A 72 1.04 -2.11 -11.50
N VAL A 73 0.77 -3.39 -11.38
CA VAL A 73 0.80 -4.30 -12.51
C VAL A 73 -0.63 -4.70 -12.84
N VAL A 74 -0.99 -4.49 -14.11
CA VAL A 74 -2.27 -4.95 -14.64
C VAL A 74 -2.14 -6.41 -15.04
N ILE A 75 -3.12 -7.21 -14.68
CA ILE A 75 -3.20 -8.59 -15.15
C ILE A 75 -3.95 -8.59 -16.48
N PRO A 76 -3.30 -8.91 -17.61
CA PRO A 76 -4.03 -9.13 -18.86
C PRO A 76 -4.99 -10.30 -18.67
N VAL A 77 -6.21 -10.16 -19.19
CA VAL A 77 -7.19 -11.25 -19.14
C VAL A 77 -6.62 -12.43 -19.91
N PRO A 78 -6.53 -13.64 -19.33
CA PRO A 78 -6.02 -14.81 -20.03
C PRO A 78 -6.82 -15.03 -21.33
N VAL A 79 -6.11 -15.04 -22.46
CA VAL A 79 -6.74 -15.14 -23.80
C VAL A 79 -6.93 -16.61 -24.21
N ASP A 80 -6.11 -17.51 -23.66
CA ASP A 80 -6.12 -18.93 -23.98
C ASP A 80 -7.05 -19.73 -23.07
N ALA A 81 -7.73 -20.73 -23.65
CA ALA A 81 -8.68 -21.56 -22.92
C ALA A 81 -8.04 -22.40 -21.80
N ASP A 82 -6.77 -22.79 -21.99
CA ASP A 82 -5.98 -23.61 -21.07
C ASP A 82 -5.20 -22.78 -20.02
N ALA A 83 -5.23 -21.45 -20.14
CA ALA A 83 -4.55 -20.59 -19.18
C ALA A 83 -5.26 -20.61 -17.81
N PRO A 84 -4.50 -20.54 -16.70
CA PRO A 84 -5.10 -20.47 -15.37
C PRO A 84 -6.05 -19.27 -15.27
N ARG A 85 -7.26 -19.50 -14.76
CA ARG A 85 -8.29 -18.45 -14.57
C ARG A 85 -8.37 -17.93 -13.14
N PHE A 86 -7.77 -18.67 -12.20
CA PHE A 86 -7.83 -18.37 -10.78
C PHE A 86 -6.45 -18.51 -10.14
N VAL A 87 -6.19 -17.68 -9.13
CA VAL A 87 -5.03 -17.81 -8.23
C VAL A 87 -5.53 -17.99 -6.81
N ARG A 88 -4.91 -18.90 -6.04
CA ARG A 88 -5.16 -19.06 -4.61
C ARG A 88 -4.04 -18.37 -3.82
N ILE A 89 -4.41 -17.47 -2.92
CA ILE A 89 -3.52 -16.74 -2.03
C ILE A 89 -4.02 -16.96 -0.60
N GLY A 90 -3.30 -17.79 0.17
CA GLY A 90 -3.81 -18.29 1.46
C GLY A 90 -5.16 -19.00 1.28
N GLU A 91 -6.17 -18.51 1.98
CA GLU A 91 -7.56 -19.01 1.90
C GLU A 91 -8.42 -18.30 0.83
N VAL A 92 -7.89 -17.29 0.15
CA VAL A 92 -8.63 -16.53 -0.85
C VAL A 92 -8.38 -17.09 -2.25
N VAL A 93 -9.45 -17.36 -2.99
CA VAL A 93 -9.40 -17.70 -4.42
C VAL A 93 -9.85 -16.50 -5.23
N ILE A 94 -9.00 -16.01 -6.14
CA ILE A 94 -9.25 -14.80 -6.92
C ILE A 94 -9.35 -15.16 -8.40
N ASN A 95 -10.42 -14.70 -9.06
CA ASN A 95 -10.55 -14.77 -10.52
C ASN A 95 -9.65 -13.69 -11.15
N LEU A 96 -8.69 -14.13 -11.97
CA LEU A 96 -7.70 -13.26 -12.59
C LEU A 96 -8.34 -12.23 -13.54
N ALA A 97 -9.41 -12.61 -14.26
CA ALA A 97 -10.10 -11.71 -15.18
C ALA A 97 -10.77 -10.52 -14.45
N GLN A 98 -11.00 -10.66 -13.15
CA GLN A 98 -11.62 -9.64 -12.29
C GLN A 98 -10.58 -8.74 -11.61
N ILE A 99 -9.29 -9.04 -11.71
CA ILE A 99 -8.24 -8.17 -11.18
C ILE A 99 -8.12 -6.96 -12.11
N GLN A 100 -8.12 -5.77 -11.53
CA GLN A 100 -7.88 -4.50 -12.21
C GLN A 100 -6.38 -4.17 -12.20
N TYR A 101 -5.76 -4.25 -11.03
CA TYR A 101 -4.31 -4.17 -10.85
C TYR A 101 -3.94 -4.82 -9.52
N TYR A 102 -2.67 -5.14 -9.34
CA TYR A 102 -2.11 -5.41 -8.04
C TYR A 102 -0.87 -4.55 -7.79
N GLU A 103 -0.56 -4.33 -6.52
CA GLU A 103 0.56 -3.52 -6.07
C GLU A 103 1.30 -4.28 -4.98
N MET A 104 2.57 -4.60 -5.24
CA MET A 104 3.44 -5.10 -4.19
C MET A 104 4.08 -3.92 -3.50
N THR A 105 4.14 -4.05 -2.19
CA THR A 105 4.68 -3.02 -1.36
C THR A 105 6.09 -3.30 -0.86
N THR A 106 6.92 -2.24 -0.87
CA THR A 106 8.26 -2.29 -0.32
C THR A 106 8.18 -2.61 1.17
N THR A 107 9.24 -3.23 1.69
CA THR A 107 9.33 -3.61 3.09
C THR A 107 9.03 -2.41 3.96
N GLN A 108 7.88 -2.42 4.64
CA GLN A 108 7.45 -1.40 5.55
C GLN A 108 7.76 -1.86 6.96
N SER A 109 8.38 -0.98 7.74
CA SER A 109 8.53 -1.23 9.16
C SER A 109 7.21 -0.94 9.89
N GLU A 110 6.85 -1.76 10.86
CA GLU A 110 5.60 -1.64 11.61
C GLU A 110 5.78 -2.00 13.09
N ILE A 111 4.82 -1.60 13.92
CA ILE A 111 4.78 -1.99 15.32
C ILE A 111 3.64 -3.00 15.51
N ARG A 112 3.96 -4.25 15.91
CA ARG A 112 2.99 -5.30 16.24
C ARG A 112 3.27 -5.85 17.63
N ASN A 113 2.23 -5.91 18.48
CA ASN A 113 2.33 -6.35 19.87
C ASN A 113 3.43 -5.60 20.67
N GLY A 114 3.73 -4.35 20.29
CA GLY A 114 4.79 -3.54 20.91
C GLY A 114 6.21 -3.77 20.37
N TYR A 115 6.40 -4.64 19.38
CA TYR A 115 7.69 -4.93 18.77
C TYR A 115 7.79 -4.39 17.35
N GLU A 116 8.99 -3.94 16.97
CA GLU A 116 9.32 -3.57 15.60
C GLU A 116 9.32 -4.82 14.71
N SER A 117 8.61 -4.76 13.60
CA SER A 117 8.57 -5.80 12.57
C SER A 117 8.67 -5.18 11.18
N CYS A 118 8.89 -6.02 10.18
CA CYS A 118 8.95 -5.63 8.78
C CYS A 118 7.91 -6.45 8.00
N ALA A 119 6.87 -5.78 7.52
CA ALA A 119 5.87 -6.37 6.64
C ALA A 119 6.18 -6.06 5.18
N ARG A 120 5.86 -7.01 4.32
CA ARG A 120 5.62 -6.78 2.90
C ARG A 120 4.16 -7.06 2.66
N HIS A 121 3.48 -6.16 1.95
CA HIS A 121 2.08 -6.34 1.61
C HIS A 121 1.86 -6.40 0.10
N LEU A 122 0.84 -7.15 -0.28
CA LEU A 122 0.33 -7.26 -1.64
C LEU A 122 -1.11 -6.79 -1.62
N LEU A 123 -1.39 -5.72 -2.36
CA LEU A 123 -2.73 -5.22 -2.60
C LEU A 123 -3.21 -5.72 -3.96
N ILE A 124 -4.42 -6.28 -4.02
CA ILE A 124 -5.09 -6.65 -5.26
C ILE A 124 -6.40 -5.88 -5.36
N GLN A 125 -6.51 -5.01 -6.36
CA GLN A 125 -7.72 -4.26 -6.67
C GLN A 125 -8.52 -5.01 -7.73
N MET A 126 -9.81 -5.22 -7.46
CA MET A 126 -10.74 -5.85 -8.40
C MET A 126 -11.50 -4.81 -9.22
N LYS A 127 -11.90 -5.16 -10.46
CA LYS A 127 -12.69 -4.30 -11.37
C LYS A 127 -14.05 -3.85 -10.78
N GLY A 128 -14.55 -4.56 -9.77
CA GLY A 128 -15.77 -4.22 -9.02
C GLY A 128 -15.54 -3.37 -7.76
N GLY A 129 -14.36 -2.77 -7.58
CA GLY A 129 -14.06 -1.91 -6.42
C GLY A 129 -13.62 -2.66 -5.16
N ARG A 130 -13.83 -3.98 -5.07
CA ARG A 130 -13.33 -4.81 -3.96
C ARG A 130 -11.80 -4.82 -3.94
N GLN A 131 -11.23 -4.70 -2.75
CA GLN A 131 -9.78 -4.77 -2.52
C GLN A 131 -9.45 -5.96 -1.63
N PHE A 132 -8.34 -6.63 -1.91
CA PHE A 132 -7.71 -7.61 -1.04
C PHE A 132 -6.32 -7.12 -0.64
N THR A 133 -5.98 -7.24 0.65
CA THR A 133 -4.65 -6.93 1.15
C THR A 133 -4.10 -8.18 1.84
N PHE A 134 -2.93 -8.62 1.40
CA PHE A 134 -2.23 -9.78 1.94
C PHE A 134 -0.91 -9.34 2.55
N TYR A 135 -0.49 -10.02 3.61
CA TYR A 135 0.74 -9.70 4.31
C TYR A 135 1.62 -10.94 4.46
N ASN A 136 2.93 -10.76 4.32
CA ASN A 136 3.90 -11.86 4.40
C ASN A 136 3.88 -12.64 5.73
N TRP A 137 3.47 -12.00 6.82
CA TRP A 137 3.38 -12.59 8.15
C TRP A 137 2.14 -13.46 8.40
N ASP A 138 1.17 -13.50 7.48
CA ASP A 138 -0.05 -14.33 7.58
C ASP A 138 0.24 -15.76 7.07
N GLY A 139 1.52 -16.16 7.08
CA GLY A 139 2.01 -17.37 6.42
C GLY A 139 2.00 -17.29 4.89
N ILE A 140 1.77 -16.10 4.32
CA ILE A 140 1.71 -15.90 2.87
C ILE A 140 3.10 -15.62 2.34
N ASN A 141 3.61 -16.50 1.48
CA ASN A 141 4.84 -16.21 0.75
C ASN A 141 4.55 -15.23 -0.41
N ILE A 142 4.70 -13.93 -0.14
CA ILE A 142 4.42 -12.87 -1.11
C ILE A 142 5.29 -12.99 -2.36
N ASP A 143 6.54 -13.44 -2.25
CA ASP A 143 7.42 -13.63 -3.41
C ASP A 143 6.93 -14.76 -4.33
N ASP A 144 6.45 -15.87 -3.77
CA ASP A 144 5.81 -16.96 -4.54
C ASP A 144 4.50 -16.53 -5.19
N VAL A 145 3.67 -15.76 -4.48
CA VAL A 145 2.43 -15.19 -5.05
C VAL A 145 2.75 -14.26 -6.21
N MET A 146 3.74 -13.38 -6.04
CA MET A 146 4.19 -12.47 -7.09
C MET A 146 4.75 -13.22 -8.29
N HIS A 147 5.52 -14.28 -8.07
CA HIS A 147 6.02 -15.13 -9.13
C HIS A 147 4.89 -15.82 -9.89
N LYS A 148 3.89 -16.35 -9.18
CA LYS A 148 2.69 -16.95 -9.79
C LYS A 148 1.89 -15.95 -10.60
N LEU A 149 1.68 -14.75 -10.07
CA LEU A 149 1.04 -13.66 -10.81
C LEU A 149 1.88 -13.34 -12.06
N ALA A 150 3.19 -13.11 -11.91
CA ALA A 150 4.09 -12.78 -13.02
C ALA A 150 4.22 -13.87 -14.10
N MET A 151 4.19 -15.16 -13.75
CA MET A 151 4.21 -16.26 -14.73
C MET A 151 2.93 -16.32 -15.58
N LEU A 152 1.85 -15.70 -15.12
CA LEU A 152 0.61 -15.55 -15.87
C LEU A 152 0.66 -14.33 -16.82
N HIS A 153 1.82 -13.67 -16.94
CA HIS A 153 2.04 -12.50 -17.77
C HIS A 153 2.83 -12.84 -19.03
N THR A 154 2.29 -12.51 -20.20
CA THR A 154 3.08 -12.42 -21.44
C THR A 154 3.49 -10.98 -21.77
N THR A 155 2.96 -9.96 -21.08
CA THR A 155 3.35 -8.56 -21.32
C THR A 155 3.14 -7.73 -20.06
N ASN A 156 4.22 -7.45 -19.33
CA ASN A 156 4.20 -6.50 -18.21
C ASN A 156 3.95 -5.09 -18.76
N GLN A 157 2.75 -4.55 -18.56
CA GLN A 157 2.56 -3.11 -18.61
C GLN A 157 2.74 -2.57 -17.19
N ARG A 158 3.96 -2.11 -16.90
CA ARG A 158 4.22 -1.26 -15.74
C ARG A 158 3.37 -0.01 -15.91
N ILE A 159 2.43 0.26 -15.01
CA ILE A 159 1.80 1.57 -14.96
C ILE A 159 2.78 2.49 -14.26
N ASP A 160 3.61 3.19 -15.03
CA ASP A 160 4.31 4.35 -14.51
C ASP A 160 3.30 5.48 -14.35
N LEU A 161 3.05 5.89 -13.12
CA LEU A 161 2.33 7.13 -12.82
C LEU A 161 3.30 8.32 -12.96
N GLU A 162 3.89 8.47 -14.13
CA GLU A 162 4.47 9.75 -14.56
C GLU A 162 3.68 10.25 -15.76
N HIS A 163 3.25 11.52 -15.68
CA HIS A 163 2.40 12.27 -16.62
C HIS A 163 0.89 12.20 -16.38
N ARG A 164 0.44 12.86 -15.30
CA ARG A 164 -0.70 13.78 -15.39
C ARG A 164 -0.36 15.08 -14.66
N ALA A 165 0.44 15.91 -15.33
CA ALA A 165 0.44 17.35 -15.16
C ALA A 165 -0.51 17.95 -16.22
#